data_AF-A0A378VXS9-F1
#
_entry.id   AF-A0A378VXS9-F1
#
_cell.length_a   1.000
_cell.length_b   1.000
_cell.length_c   1.000
_cell.angle_alpha   90.00
_cell.angle_beta   90.00
_cell.angle_gamma   90.00
#
_symmetry.space_group_name_H-M   'P 1'
#
loop_
_entity.id
_entity.type
_entity.pdbx_description
1 polymer ?
#
loop_
_entity_poly.entity_id
_entity_poly.type
_entity_poly.pdbx_seq_one_letter_code
_entity_poly.pdbx_strand_id
1 'polypeptide(L)'
;MGLAATLYLAISLISFDMGDPSWSHSSPVVEDAANWGGLFGAYVADVGYYLFGWSFWWWIAAACVVLYKNFRLHAKQTENEAYNHKIAAAALFVLTVFSPVLEYFVLGGKYADSLPVGAGGMVGIRVGAVFAWLLGKSGSLLIILVVLLLSLSLLVQISWLEFLNGAGRAVQNRLSALSGKVMALRKRRPNTKTDGVDTQNTRRMVKEAKNITAKPVALPEGSSSNRKSVAVSVAPPPKIQPSLFEDNEVQQNGEYHKPTLNLLRIPDSEPVSINPAELERTAELIESKLAEFGIGVQVVSATSGPVITRYEIEPAQGVKGSQIVALSKDLARSMSLQSVRIVETIAGKTRWASSCPTTNAKT
;
A
#
# COMPACT_ATOMS: atom_id res chain seq x y z
N MET A 1 8.32 -41.32 -11.65
CA MET A 1 8.70 -41.25 -10.22
C MET A 1 8.88 -39.82 -9.73
N GLY A 2 9.80 -39.01 -10.30
CA GLY A 2 10.06 -37.64 -9.81
C GLY A 2 8.81 -36.74 -9.72
N LEU A 3 7.98 -36.70 -10.77
CA LEU A 3 6.75 -35.89 -10.78
C LEU A 3 5.73 -36.32 -9.70
N ALA A 4 5.57 -37.63 -9.48
CA ALA A 4 4.65 -38.15 -8.47
C ALA A 4 5.13 -37.80 -7.06
N ALA A 5 6.44 -37.94 -6.78
CA ALA A 5 7.03 -37.55 -5.51
C ALA A 5 6.88 -36.05 -5.24
N THR A 6 7.10 -35.19 -6.25
CA THR A 6 6.92 -33.74 -6.09
C THR A 6 5.48 -33.34 -5.85
N LEU A 7 4.52 -33.97 -6.54
CA LEU A 7 3.10 -33.71 -6.31
C LEU A 7 2.67 -34.17 -4.92
N TYR A 8 3.12 -35.35 -4.49
CA TYR A 8 2.83 -35.86 -3.14
C TYR A 8 3.38 -34.93 -2.06
N LEU A 9 4.62 -34.45 -2.22
CA LEU A 9 5.25 -33.54 -1.28
C LEU A 9 4.57 -32.16 -1.28
N ALA A 10 4.15 -31.65 -2.45
CA ALA A 10 3.39 -30.41 -2.55
C ALA A 10 2.00 -30.53 -1.89
N ILE A 11 1.29 -31.63 -2.12
CA ILE A 11 -0.02 -31.89 -1.47
C ILE A 11 0.15 -31.97 0.05
N SER A 12 1.20 -32.65 0.51
CA SER A 12 1.49 -32.78 1.95
C SER A 12 1.75 -31.41 2.60
N LEU A 13 2.42 -30.50 1.89
CA LEU A 13 2.70 -29.14 2.37
C LEU A 13 1.49 -28.21 2.34
N ILE A 14 0.62 -28.33 1.34
CA ILE A 14 -0.59 -27.50 1.21
C ILE A 14 -1.62 -27.89 2.27
N SER A 15 -1.78 -29.18 2.50
CA SER A 15 -2.76 -29.73 3.44
C SER A 15 -2.22 -29.87 4.86
N PHE A 16 -1.12 -29.19 5.18
CA PHE A 16 -0.56 -29.19 6.54
C PHE A 16 -1.50 -28.49 7.51
N ASP A 17 -1.82 -29.17 8.60
CA ASP A 17 -2.56 -28.61 9.73
C ASP A 17 -1.78 -28.82 11.04
N MET A 18 -1.90 -27.86 11.96
CA MET A 18 -1.27 -27.94 13.29
C MET A 18 -2.01 -28.91 14.23
N GLY A 19 -3.18 -29.41 13.83
CA GLY A 19 -3.90 -30.46 14.53
C GLY A 19 -3.42 -31.88 14.18
N ASP A 20 -2.57 -32.05 13.17
CA ASP A 20 -2.13 -33.38 12.73
C ASP A 20 -1.10 -34.02 13.69
N PRO A 21 -1.02 -35.37 13.75
CA PRO A 21 0.07 -36.05 14.43
C PRO A 21 1.42 -35.62 13.86
N SER A 22 2.31 -35.12 14.72
CA SER A 22 3.54 -34.48 14.31
C SER A 22 4.71 -34.85 15.22
N TRP A 23 5.92 -34.55 14.80
CA TRP A 23 7.13 -34.76 15.61
C TRP A 23 7.39 -33.56 16.53
N SER A 24 7.04 -32.36 16.09
CA SER A 24 7.33 -31.11 16.80
C SER A 24 6.37 -30.80 17.96
N HIS A 25 5.15 -31.35 17.96
CA HIS A 25 4.16 -31.14 19.01
C HIS A 25 3.28 -32.37 19.23
N SER A 26 2.73 -32.49 20.44
CA SER A 26 1.81 -33.58 20.77
C SER A 26 0.38 -33.17 20.42
N SER A 27 -0.19 -33.77 19.38
CA SER A 27 -1.62 -33.67 19.08
C SER A 27 -2.41 -34.78 19.82
N PRO A 28 -3.67 -34.54 20.24
CA PRO A 28 -4.55 -35.63 20.65
C PRO A 28 -4.57 -36.75 19.63
N VAL A 29 -4.71 -38.00 20.08
CA VAL A 29 -4.71 -39.18 19.21
C VAL A 29 -5.96 -39.12 18.30
N VAL A 30 -5.80 -38.58 17.10
CA VAL A 30 -6.79 -38.66 16.02
C VAL A 30 -6.46 -39.92 15.21
N GLU A 31 -7.48 -40.75 14.93
CA GLU A 31 -7.31 -42.00 14.18
C GLU A 31 -6.80 -41.78 12.74
N ASP A 32 -7.13 -40.63 12.14
CA ASP A 32 -6.73 -40.25 10.78
C ASP A 32 -6.15 -38.82 10.75
N ALA A 33 -5.03 -38.65 10.04
CA ALA A 33 -4.45 -37.32 9.78
C ALA A 33 -5.32 -36.54 8.77
N ALA A 34 -5.56 -35.26 9.03
CA ALA A 34 -6.26 -34.36 8.11
C ALA A 34 -5.44 -34.06 6.85
N ASN A 35 -4.10 -34.17 6.94
CA ASN A 35 -3.21 -34.08 5.81
C ASN A 35 -3.59 -35.04 4.67
N TRP A 36 -3.73 -34.51 3.45
CA TRP A 36 -4.08 -35.31 2.27
C TRP A 36 -2.96 -36.27 1.84
N GLY A 37 -1.73 -36.06 2.31
CA GLY A 37 -0.63 -37.01 2.20
C GLY A 37 -0.72 -38.16 3.22
N GLY A 38 -1.72 -38.18 4.10
CA GLY A 38 -1.84 -39.11 5.21
C GLY A 38 -0.77 -38.88 6.29
N LEU A 39 -0.59 -39.87 7.16
CA LEU A 39 0.34 -39.78 8.30
C LEU A 39 1.77 -39.43 7.87
N PHE A 40 2.28 -40.08 6.83
CA PHE A 40 3.63 -39.80 6.33
C PHE A 40 3.77 -38.36 5.81
N GLY A 41 2.76 -37.86 5.10
CA GLY A 41 2.72 -36.49 4.60
C GLY A 41 2.73 -35.46 5.73
N ALA A 42 1.96 -35.72 6.80
CA ALA A 42 1.91 -34.87 7.99
C ALA A 42 3.30 -34.73 8.65
N TYR A 43 4.01 -35.84 8.88
CA TYR A 43 5.36 -35.81 9.44
C TYR A 43 6.38 -35.11 8.53
N VAL A 44 6.32 -35.34 7.21
CA VAL A 44 7.24 -34.69 6.25
C VAL A 44 7.00 -33.17 6.23
N ALA A 45 5.74 -32.75 6.20
CA ALA A 45 5.37 -31.35 6.22
C ALA A 45 5.75 -30.69 7.56
N ASP A 46 5.52 -31.35 8.69
CA ASP A 46 5.92 -30.87 10.02
C ASP A 46 7.42 -30.64 10.11
N VAL A 47 8.25 -31.64 9.77
CA VAL A 47 9.71 -31.51 9.81
C VAL A 47 10.20 -30.42 8.84
N GLY A 48 9.60 -30.35 7.64
CA GLY A 48 9.93 -29.32 6.64
C GLY A 48 9.64 -27.90 7.15
N TYR A 49 8.44 -27.66 7.65
CA TYR A 49 8.01 -26.36 8.19
C TYR A 49 8.71 -26.02 9.51
N TYR A 50 9.02 -27.00 10.34
CA TYR A 50 9.79 -26.81 11.56
C TYR A 50 11.21 -26.30 11.26
N LEU A 51 11.91 -26.91 10.29
CA LEU A 51 13.29 -26.55 9.97
C LEU A 51 13.37 -25.26 9.14
N PHE A 52 12.59 -25.17 8.07
CA PHE A 52 12.75 -24.13 7.05
C PHE A 52 11.56 -23.18 6.94
N GLY A 53 10.44 -23.47 7.61
CA GLY A 53 9.21 -22.70 7.45
C GLY A 53 8.75 -22.66 5.99
N TRP A 54 8.30 -21.50 5.52
CA TRP A 54 7.80 -21.35 4.16
C TRP A 54 8.86 -21.57 3.09
N SER A 55 10.13 -21.39 3.44
CA SER A 55 11.24 -21.64 2.53
C SER A 55 11.37 -23.11 2.10
N PHE A 56 10.69 -24.06 2.74
CA PHE A 56 10.68 -25.45 2.26
C PHE A 56 10.06 -25.60 0.87
N TRP A 57 9.20 -24.67 0.44
CA TRP A 57 8.62 -24.61 -0.90
C TRP A 57 9.65 -24.49 -2.02
N TRP A 58 10.86 -24.03 -1.73
CA TRP A 58 11.95 -24.01 -2.70
C TRP A 58 12.35 -25.42 -3.19
N TRP A 59 12.15 -26.46 -2.38
CA TRP A 59 12.36 -27.84 -2.82
C TRP A 59 11.38 -28.25 -3.92
N ILE A 60 10.12 -27.84 -3.80
CA ILE A 60 9.09 -28.05 -4.84
C ILE A 60 9.45 -27.27 -6.09
N ALA A 61 9.79 -25.98 -5.95
CA ALA A 61 10.19 -25.14 -7.09
C ALA A 61 11.41 -25.71 -7.82
N ALA A 62 12.43 -26.16 -7.09
CA ALA A 62 13.62 -26.76 -7.68
C ALA A 62 13.33 -28.07 -8.40
N ALA A 63 12.51 -28.93 -7.79
CA ALA A 63 12.15 -30.18 -8.44
C ALA A 63 11.31 -29.93 -9.71
N CYS A 64 10.43 -28.92 -9.72
CA CYS A 64 9.74 -28.48 -10.93
C CYS A 64 10.70 -27.98 -12.01
N VAL A 65 11.74 -27.21 -11.66
CA VAL A 65 12.77 -26.75 -12.61
C VAL A 65 13.56 -27.93 -13.19
N VAL A 66 14.00 -28.86 -12.35
CA VAL A 66 14.71 -30.07 -12.76
C VAL A 66 13.85 -30.91 -13.70
N LEU A 67 12.59 -31.16 -13.34
CA LEU A 67 11.65 -31.90 -14.19
C LEU A 67 11.44 -31.19 -15.53
N TYR A 68 11.18 -29.88 -15.52
CA TYR A 68 10.99 -29.11 -16.74
C TYR A 68 12.22 -29.16 -17.67
N LYS A 69 13.42 -28.97 -17.11
CA LYS A 69 14.67 -29.02 -17.87
C LYS A 69 14.93 -30.42 -18.43
N ASN A 70 14.70 -31.47 -17.63
CA ASN A 70 14.87 -32.86 -18.05
C ASN A 70 13.90 -33.24 -19.19
N PHE A 71 12.62 -32.86 -19.09
CA PHE A 71 11.64 -33.08 -20.16
C PHE A 71 11.91 -32.25 -21.42
N ARG A 72 12.38 -31.00 -21.27
CA ARG A 72 12.70 -30.12 -22.42
C ARG A 72 13.96 -30.58 -23.18
N LEU A 73 14.94 -31.15 -22.48
CA LEU A 73 16.13 -31.74 -23.09
C LEU A 73 15.78 -32.92 -24.01
N HIS A 74 14.78 -33.72 -23.66
CA HIS A 74 14.31 -34.80 -24.54
C HIS A 74 13.56 -34.29 -25.79
N ALA A 75 12.98 -33.08 -25.75
CA ALA A 75 12.23 -32.50 -26.87
C ALA A 75 13.10 -31.70 -27.86
N LYS A 76 14.32 -31.31 -27.46
CA LYS A 76 15.25 -30.55 -28.31
C LYS A 76 16.67 -31.11 -28.11
N GLN A 77 17.04 -32.09 -28.92
CA GLN A 77 18.44 -32.48 -29.12
C GLN A 77 19.18 -31.34 -29.86
N THR A 78 19.44 -30.25 -29.16
CA THR A 78 20.29 -29.16 -29.64
C THR A 78 21.28 -28.86 -28.52
N GLU A 79 22.52 -28.60 -28.91
CA GLU A 79 23.77 -28.51 -28.13
C GLU A 79 23.83 -27.50 -26.97
N ASN A 80 22.71 -27.23 -26.29
CA ASN A 80 22.73 -26.46 -25.05
C ASN A 80 23.31 -27.31 -23.93
N GLU A 81 24.28 -26.75 -23.21
CA GLU A 81 24.94 -27.36 -22.07
C GLU A 81 23.92 -28.02 -21.14
N ALA A 82 24.17 -29.29 -20.82
CA ALA A 82 23.29 -30.08 -19.98
C ALA A 82 23.10 -29.40 -18.61
N TYR A 83 21.87 -29.40 -18.11
CA TYR A 83 21.53 -28.81 -16.81
C TYR A 83 22.44 -29.39 -15.71
N ASN A 84 23.20 -28.51 -15.04
CA ASN A 84 24.18 -28.95 -14.06
C ASN A 84 23.52 -29.10 -12.69
N HIS A 85 23.16 -30.35 -12.38
CA HIS A 85 22.51 -30.73 -11.13
C HIS A 85 23.35 -30.39 -9.89
N LYS A 86 24.69 -30.33 -9.98
CA LYS A 86 25.56 -29.96 -8.85
C LYS A 86 25.43 -28.48 -8.49
N ILE A 87 25.45 -27.62 -9.50
CA ILE A 87 25.26 -26.18 -9.32
C ILE A 87 23.84 -25.91 -8.81
N ALA A 88 22.84 -26.62 -9.35
CA ALA A 88 21.46 -26.51 -8.89
C ALA A 88 21.28 -26.95 -7.42
N ALA A 89 21.92 -28.06 -7.02
CA ALA A 89 21.88 -28.53 -5.63
C ALA A 89 22.58 -27.56 -4.68
N ALA A 90 23.72 -26.99 -5.08
CA ALA A 90 24.41 -25.95 -4.31
C ALA A 90 23.54 -24.69 -4.19
N ALA A 91 22.91 -24.26 -5.28
CA ALA A 91 22.01 -23.12 -5.30
C ALA A 91 20.77 -23.34 -4.42
N LEU A 92 20.17 -24.54 -4.46
CA LEU A 92 19.08 -24.94 -3.57
C LEU A 92 19.53 -24.86 -2.11
N PHE A 93 20.72 -25.39 -1.77
CA PHE A 93 21.22 -25.36 -0.40
C PHE A 93 21.41 -23.93 0.11
N VAL A 94 21.98 -23.04 -0.70
CA VAL A 94 22.09 -21.62 -0.33
C VAL A 94 20.69 -21.01 -0.19
N LEU A 95 19.77 -21.30 -1.11
CA LEU A 95 18.41 -20.78 -1.07
C LEU A 95 17.65 -21.22 0.19
N THR A 96 17.76 -22.49 0.59
CA THR A 96 17.09 -23.04 1.78
C THR A 96 17.71 -22.58 3.09
N VAL A 97 18.96 -22.12 3.10
CA VAL A 97 19.60 -21.54 4.29
C VAL A 97 19.30 -20.05 4.43
N PHE A 98 19.32 -19.28 3.33
CA PHE A 98 19.19 -17.82 3.37
C PHE A 98 17.75 -17.32 3.24
N SER A 99 16.86 -18.07 2.59
CA SER A 99 15.44 -17.69 2.47
C SER A 99 14.71 -17.65 3.82
N PRO A 100 14.88 -18.66 4.72
CA PRO A 100 14.21 -18.61 6.02
C PRO A 100 14.68 -17.45 6.89
N VAL A 101 15.90 -16.95 6.64
CA VAL A 101 16.44 -15.78 7.34
C VAL A 101 15.71 -14.49 6.92
N LEU A 102 15.39 -14.36 5.63
CA LEU A 102 14.57 -13.26 5.15
C LEU A 102 13.18 -13.31 5.80
N GLU A 103 12.58 -14.49 5.84
CA GLU A 103 11.26 -14.74 6.45
C GLU A 103 11.27 -14.44 7.96
N TYR A 104 12.35 -14.77 8.67
CA TYR A 104 12.52 -14.40 10.07
C TYR A 104 12.44 -12.88 10.28
N PHE A 105 13.17 -12.09 9.48
CA PHE A 105 13.18 -10.63 9.63
C PHE A 105 11.90 -9.94 9.18
N VAL A 106 11.23 -10.46 8.14
CA VAL A 106 10.06 -9.82 7.51
C VAL A 106 8.73 -10.32 8.09
N LEU A 107 8.64 -11.62 8.35
CA LEU A 107 7.39 -12.34 8.65
C LEU A 107 7.34 -12.91 10.07
N GLY A 108 8.43 -12.82 10.84
CA GLY A 108 8.57 -13.47 12.15
C GLY A 108 7.49 -13.12 13.19
N GLY A 109 6.81 -11.97 13.05
CA GLY A 109 5.72 -11.57 13.96
C GLY A 109 4.30 -11.85 13.47
N LYS A 110 4.09 -12.24 12.20
CA LYS A 110 2.74 -12.32 11.60
C LYS A 110 2.15 -13.72 11.49
N TYR A 111 3.01 -14.74 11.43
CA TYR A 111 2.62 -16.13 11.18
C TYR A 111 3.16 -17.08 12.26
N ALA A 112 3.30 -16.59 13.49
CA ALA A 112 3.73 -17.42 14.61
C ALA A 112 2.72 -18.53 14.91
N ASP A 113 1.43 -18.27 14.71
CA ASP A 113 0.34 -19.20 15.06
C ASP A 113 -0.04 -20.16 13.93
N SER A 114 0.60 -20.08 12.76
CA SER A 114 0.25 -20.91 11.59
C SER A 114 1.29 -21.99 11.28
N LEU A 115 2.44 -21.96 11.93
CA LEU A 115 3.56 -22.86 11.68
C LEU A 115 4.19 -23.26 13.02
N PRO A 116 4.80 -24.45 13.13
CA PRO A 116 5.34 -24.96 14.40
C PRO A 116 6.32 -24.01 15.12
N VAL A 117 7.15 -23.29 14.35
CA VAL A 117 8.20 -22.39 14.86
C VAL A 117 8.05 -20.97 14.31
N GLY A 118 7.14 -20.76 13.35
CA GLY A 118 6.98 -19.51 12.60
C GLY A 118 7.57 -19.54 11.18
N ALA A 119 7.38 -18.44 10.45
CA ALA A 119 7.63 -18.35 9.00
C ALA A 119 9.05 -18.75 8.56
N GLY A 120 10.08 -18.41 9.33
CA GLY A 120 11.49 -18.71 9.01
C GLY A 120 12.03 -20.04 9.57
N GLY A 121 11.21 -20.82 10.29
CA GLY A 121 11.63 -22.06 10.93
C GLY A 121 12.84 -21.92 11.87
N MET A 122 13.38 -23.05 12.30
CA MET A 122 14.54 -23.10 13.18
C MET A 122 15.81 -22.50 12.54
N VAL A 123 16.03 -22.77 11.25
CA VAL A 123 17.20 -22.29 10.51
C VAL A 123 17.20 -20.77 10.43
N GLY A 124 16.06 -20.16 10.09
CA GLY A 124 15.91 -18.71 9.98
C GLY A 124 16.14 -18.01 11.31
N ILE A 125 15.64 -18.56 12.42
CA ILE A 125 15.88 -17.99 13.76
C ILE A 125 17.36 -18.04 14.14
N ARG A 126 18.01 -19.19 13.96
CA ARG A 126 19.43 -19.37 14.36
C ARG A 126 20.38 -18.57 13.49
N VAL A 127 20.26 -18.69 12.17
CA VAL A 127 21.11 -17.99 11.21
C VAL A 127 20.78 -16.49 11.22
N GLY A 128 19.50 -16.14 11.29
CA GLY A 128 19.06 -14.75 11.37
C GLY A 128 19.51 -14.03 12.62
N ALA A 129 19.55 -14.69 13.78
CA ALA A 129 20.12 -14.11 14.99
C ALA A 129 21.60 -13.76 14.81
N VAL A 130 22.38 -14.66 14.19
CA VAL A 130 23.79 -14.42 13.88
C VAL A 130 23.95 -13.23 12.94
N PHE A 131 23.21 -13.18 11.83
CA PHE A 131 23.28 -12.05 10.89
C PHE A 131 22.82 -10.73 11.52
N ALA A 132 21.76 -10.75 12.33
CA ALA A 132 21.29 -9.59 13.08
C ALA A 132 22.38 -9.05 14.01
N TRP A 133 23.13 -9.94 14.67
CA TRP A 133 24.23 -9.58 15.55
C TRP A 133 25.44 -9.01 14.78
N LEU A 134 25.82 -9.60 13.64
CA LEU A 134 26.97 -9.12 12.86
C LEU A 134 26.70 -7.82 12.08
N LEU A 135 25.54 -7.70 11.43
CA LEU A 135 25.27 -6.64 10.43
C LEU A 135 24.07 -5.74 10.78
N GLY A 136 23.34 -6.04 11.85
CA GLY A 136 22.04 -5.43 12.12
C GLY A 136 20.95 -5.88 11.13
N LYS A 137 19.69 -5.52 11.42
CA LYS A 137 18.53 -5.94 10.61
C LYS A 137 18.63 -5.43 9.16
N SER A 138 18.89 -4.13 8.98
CA SER A 138 18.90 -3.49 7.65
C SER A 138 20.03 -4.00 6.75
N GLY A 139 21.24 -4.19 7.31
CA GLY A 139 22.38 -4.71 6.56
C GLY A 139 22.19 -6.17 6.16
N SER A 140 21.68 -6.99 7.09
CA SER A 140 21.38 -8.40 6.82
C SER A 140 20.38 -8.56 5.68
N LEU A 141 19.28 -7.80 5.69
CA LEU A 141 18.25 -7.86 4.65
C LEU A 141 18.80 -7.58 3.25
N LEU A 142 19.68 -6.59 3.09
CA LEU A 142 20.27 -6.27 1.79
C LEU A 142 21.16 -7.40 1.28
N ILE A 143 22.04 -7.94 2.13
CA ILE A 143 22.94 -9.03 1.72
C ILE A 143 22.15 -10.30 1.40
N ILE A 144 21.19 -10.67 2.26
CA ILE A 144 20.35 -11.85 2.04
C ILE A 144 19.58 -11.71 0.73
N LEU A 145 19.02 -10.54 0.44
CA LEU A 145 18.30 -10.31 -0.82
C LEU A 145 19.20 -10.52 -2.04
N VAL A 146 20.44 -10.02 -2.02
CA VAL A 146 21.41 -10.24 -3.11
C VAL A 146 21.75 -11.73 -3.23
N VAL A 147 22.04 -12.41 -2.12
CA VAL A 147 22.35 -13.86 -2.11
C VAL A 147 21.16 -14.68 -2.63
N LEU A 148 19.93 -14.31 -2.30
CA LEU A 148 18.72 -14.97 -2.79
C LEU A 148 18.56 -14.81 -4.29
N LEU A 149 18.75 -13.60 -4.83
CA LEU A 149 18.68 -13.36 -6.27
C LEU A 149 19.75 -14.17 -7.03
N LEU A 150 20.99 -14.20 -6.52
CA LEU A 150 22.06 -15.00 -7.09
C LEU A 150 21.74 -16.51 -7.04
N SER A 151 21.24 -17.00 -5.91
CA SER A 151 20.89 -18.42 -5.72
C SER A 151 19.74 -18.82 -6.65
N LEU A 152 18.70 -17.99 -6.78
CA LEU A 152 17.60 -18.24 -7.70
C LEU A 152 18.09 -18.26 -9.17
N SER A 153 19.00 -17.36 -9.54
CA SER A 153 19.61 -17.34 -10.87
C SER A 153 20.40 -18.62 -11.15
N LEU A 154 21.17 -19.11 -10.17
CA LEU A 154 21.96 -20.36 -10.29
C LEU A 154 21.11 -21.63 -10.27
N LEU A 155 19.94 -21.60 -9.62
CA LEU A 155 19.00 -22.72 -9.61
C LEU A 155 18.36 -22.92 -10.99
N VAL A 156 17.96 -21.80 -11.61
CA VAL A 156 17.24 -21.80 -12.88
C VAL A 156 18.17 -22.05 -14.08
N GLN A 157 19.44 -21.62 -14.01
CA GLN A 157 20.45 -21.80 -15.08
C GLN A 157 19.88 -21.42 -16.46
N ILE A 158 19.25 -20.24 -16.54
CA ILE A 158 18.78 -19.66 -17.80
C ILE A 158 19.61 -18.42 -18.05
N SER A 159 20.04 -18.24 -19.30
CA SER A 159 20.63 -16.98 -19.74
C SER A 159 19.59 -15.88 -19.65
N TRP A 160 19.83 -14.88 -18.80
CA TRP A 160 18.95 -13.71 -18.67
C TRP A 160 18.73 -13.00 -20.00
N LEU A 161 19.72 -13.03 -20.90
CA LEU A 161 19.58 -12.48 -22.26
C LEU A 161 18.53 -13.22 -23.08
N GLU A 162 18.51 -14.56 -23.03
CA GLU A 162 17.51 -15.36 -23.72
C GLU A 162 16.11 -15.16 -23.13
N PHE A 163 16.03 -15.09 -21.80
CA PHE A 163 14.78 -14.80 -21.11
C PHE A 163 14.23 -13.41 -21.49
N LEU A 164 15.07 -12.38 -21.47
CA LEU A 164 14.68 -11.01 -21.86
C LEU A 164 14.29 -10.93 -23.33
N ASN A 165 15.01 -11.63 -24.21
CA ASN A 165 14.66 -11.71 -25.63
C ASN A 165 13.30 -12.42 -25.84
N GLY A 166 13.04 -13.50 -25.10
CA GLY A 166 11.76 -14.22 -25.12
C GLY A 166 10.61 -13.38 -24.56
N ALA A 167 10.82 -12.72 -23.43
CA ALA A 167 9.85 -11.81 -22.80
C ALA A 167 9.55 -10.61 -23.71
N GLY A 168 10.58 -10.00 -24.31
CA GLY A 168 10.43 -8.92 -25.29
C GLY A 168 9.58 -9.34 -26.49
N ARG A 169 9.83 -10.53 -27.06
CA ARG A 169 9.01 -11.10 -28.14
C ARG A 169 7.56 -11.35 -27.69
N ALA A 170 7.35 -11.86 -26.48
CA ALA A 170 6.01 -12.11 -25.95
C ALA A 170 5.22 -10.80 -25.75
N VAL A 171 5.86 -9.77 -25.21
CA VAL A 171 5.28 -8.42 -25.06
C VAL A 171 4.96 -7.82 -26.42
N GLN A 172 5.90 -7.89 -27.37
CA GLN A 172 5.69 -7.40 -28.74
C GLN A 172 4.51 -8.12 -29.43
N ASN A 173 4.40 -9.44 -29.26
CA ASN A 173 3.30 -10.24 -29.82
C ASN A 173 1.95 -9.92 -29.18
N ARG A 174 1.91 -9.62 -27.87
CA ARG A 174 0.69 -9.20 -27.17
C ARG A 174 0.27 -7.79 -27.59
N LEU A 175 1.24 -6.87 -27.70
CA LEU A 175 1.00 -5.50 -28.13
C LEU A 175 0.53 -5.44 -29.58
N SER A 176 1.11 -6.25 -30.47
CA SER A 176 0.69 -6.36 -31.87
C SER A 176 -0.68 -7.04 -32.02
N ALA A 177 -1.02 -8.01 -31.16
CA ALA A 177 -2.36 -8.60 -31.13
C ALA A 177 -3.44 -7.60 -30.65
N LEU A 178 -3.09 -6.75 -29.67
CA LEU A 178 -3.96 -5.66 -29.19
C LEU A 178 -4.14 -4.57 -30.24
N SER A 179 -3.05 -4.10 -30.85
CA SER A 179 -3.12 -3.11 -31.92
C SER A 179 -3.86 -3.65 -33.14
N GLY A 180 -3.68 -4.93 -33.49
CA GLY A 180 -4.42 -5.61 -34.54
C GLY A 180 -5.93 -5.68 -34.26
N LYS A 181 -6.35 -5.97 -33.03
CA LYS A 181 -7.77 -5.95 -32.62
C LYS A 181 -8.36 -4.54 -32.62
N VAL A 182 -7.62 -3.54 -32.14
CA VAL A 182 -8.03 -2.13 -32.16
C VAL A 182 -8.18 -1.63 -33.60
N MET A 183 -7.24 -1.99 -34.48
CA MET A 183 -7.29 -1.63 -35.89
C MET A 183 -8.41 -2.37 -36.65
N ALA A 184 -8.70 -3.63 -36.29
CA ALA A 184 -9.83 -4.39 -36.82
C ALA A 184 -11.18 -3.82 -36.36
N LEU A 185 -11.29 -3.34 -35.12
CA LEU A 185 -12.46 -2.60 -34.62
C LEU A 185 -12.60 -1.23 -35.31
N ARG A 186 -11.49 -0.56 -35.62
CA ARG A 186 -11.46 0.68 -36.39
C ARG A 186 -11.84 0.48 -37.87
N LYS A 187 -11.50 -0.67 -38.47
CA LYS A 187 -11.90 -1.08 -39.84
C LYS A 187 -13.32 -1.66 -39.92
N ARG A 188 -13.92 -2.06 -38.79
CA ARG A 188 -15.32 -2.49 -38.67
C ARG A 188 -16.32 -1.34 -38.49
N ARG A 189 -15.87 -0.08 -38.48
CA ARG A 189 -16.78 1.03 -38.82
C ARG A 189 -17.19 0.84 -40.29
N PRO A 190 -18.48 0.62 -40.59
CA PRO A 190 -18.91 0.43 -41.96
C PRO A 190 -18.55 1.70 -42.73
N ASN A 191 -17.98 1.50 -43.90
CA ASN A 191 -17.88 2.50 -44.94
C ASN A 191 -19.32 2.78 -45.38
N THR A 192 -20.05 3.58 -44.60
CA THR A 192 -21.42 3.97 -44.91
C THR A 192 -21.35 4.96 -46.05
N LYS A 193 -21.52 4.39 -47.25
CA LYS A 193 -22.01 5.03 -48.48
C LYS A 193 -21.09 6.04 -49.13
N THR A 194 -20.29 5.51 -50.05
CA THR A 194 -20.29 5.98 -51.44
C THR A 194 -21.73 6.00 -51.97
N ASP A 195 -22.46 7.09 -51.74
CA ASP A 195 -23.61 7.50 -52.56
C ASP A 195 -23.40 8.98 -52.84
N GLY A 196 -23.34 9.35 -54.11
CA GLY A 196 -23.01 10.70 -54.56
C GLY A 196 -23.95 11.75 -53.93
N VAL A 197 -23.37 12.70 -53.21
CA VAL A 197 -24.07 13.92 -52.80
C VAL A 197 -23.57 15.04 -53.70
N ASP A 198 -24.48 15.50 -54.56
CA ASP A 198 -24.34 16.62 -55.46
C ASP A 198 -23.69 17.84 -54.78
N THR A 199 -22.49 18.17 -55.22
CA THR A 199 -21.72 19.37 -54.85
C THR A 199 -22.38 20.69 -55.28
N GLN A 200 -23.58 20.66 -55.83
CA GLN A 200 -24.33 21.86 -56.25
C GLN A 200 -25.22 22.46 -55.15
N ASN A 201 -25.79 21.66 -54.24
CA ASN A 201 -26.75 22.19 -53.27
C ASN A 201 -26.10 22.84 -52.04
N THR A 202 -24.87 22.46 -51.70
CA THR A 202 -24.14 23.08 -50.58
C THR A 202 -23.73 24.53 -50.86
N ARG A 203 -23.62 24.94 -52.14
CA ARG A 203 -23.33 26.34 -52.51
C ARG A 203 -24.55 27.27 -52.46
N ARG A 204 -25.78 26.73 -52.52
CA ARG A 204 -27.00 27.54 -52.49
C ARG A 204 -27.39 27.94 -51.05
N MET A 205 -27.19 27.05 -50.08
CA MET A 205 -27.57 27.30 -48.68
C MET A 205 -26.64 28.29 -47.95
N VAL A 206 -25.41 28.52 -48.43
CA VAL A 206 -24.46 29.46 -47.82
C VAL A 206 -24.75 30.93 -48.18
N LYS A 207 -25.56 31.20 -49.23
CA LYS A 207 -25.94 32.57 -49.60
C LYS A 207 -27.05 33.15 -48.72
N GLU A 208 -27.84 32.31 -48.05
CA GLU A 208 -29.06 32.74 -47.36
C GLU A 208 -28.85 33.03 -45.86
N ALA A 209 -27.78 32.50 -45.26
CA ALA A 209 -27.48 32.68 -43.83
C ALA A 209 -26.72 33.98 -43.47
N LYS A 210 -26.56 34.92 -44.41
CA LYS A 210 -25.77 36.16 -44.19
C LYS A 210 -26.56 37.35 -43.63
N ASN A 211 -27.85 37.19 -43.34
CA ASN A 211 -28.74 38.26 -42.90
C ASN A 211 -29.45 37.95 -41.57
N ILE A 212 -28.71 37.76 -40.47
CA ILE A 212 -29.27 37.96 -39.13
C ILE A 212 -28.22 38.65 -38.25
N THR A 213 -28.31 39.97 -38.15
CA THR A 213 -27.57 40.79 -37.19
C THR A 213 -28.34 40.87 -35.88
N ALA A 214 -27.69 40.67 -34.74
CA ALA A 214 -28.25 40.95 -33.41
C ALA A 214 -27.33 41.88 -32.61
N LYS A 215 -27.97 42.85 -31.93
CA LYS A 215 -27.41 44.01 -31.20
C LYS A 215 -26.62 43.64 -29.93
N PRO A 216 -25.62 44.45 -29.52
CA PRO A 216 -24.88 44.26 -28.27
C PRO A 216 -25.57 44.95 -27.09
N VAL A 217 -25.53 44.33 -25.90
CA VAL A 217 -25.97 44.93 -24.63
C VAL A 217 -24.91 44.68 -23.55
N ALA A 218 -24.65 45.73 -22.76
CA ALA A 218 -23.46 45.97 -21.96
C ALA A 218 -23.40 45.25 -20.59
N LEU A 219 -22.18 45.20 -20.05
CA LEU A 219 -21.81 44.83 -18.68
C LEU A 219 -22.26 45.90 -17.67
N PRO A 220 -22.49 45.50 -16.40
CA PRO A 220 -22.18 46.40 -15.30
C PRO A 220 -21.33 45.75 -14.19
N GLU A 221 -20.55 46.64 -13.57
CA GLU A 221 -19.62 46.49 -12.47
C GLU A 221 -20.33 46.44 -11.10
N GLY A 222 -19.59 45.93 -10.10
CA GLY A 222 -19.65 46.40 -8.72
C GLY A 222 -20.66 45.72 -7.80
N SER A 223 -20.18 45.16 -6.70
CA SER A 223 -20.93 45.21 -5.44
C SER A 223 -20.00 45.11 -4.24
N SER A 224 -20.20 46.09 -3.37
CA SER A 224 -19.51 46.42 -2.14
C SER A 224 -19.99 45.61 -0.94
N SER A 225 -19.08 45.38 0.01
CA SER A 225 -19.25 45.47 1.47
C SER A 225 -20.61 45.10 2.07
N ASN A 226 -20.65 44.02 2.85
CA ASN A 226 -21.50 43.97 4.04
C ASN A 226 -20.82 43.15 5.17
N ARG A 227 -20.25 43.86 6.15
CA ARG A 227 -19.63 43.29 7.35
C ARG A 227 -20.73 42.89 8.34
N LYS A 228 -20.78 41.62 8.74
CA LYS A 228 -21.58 41.16 9.90
C LYS A 228 -20.64 40.49 10.91
N SER A 229 -20.27 41.25 11.94
CA SER A 229 -19.48 40.79 13.08
C SER A 229 -20.36 40.05 14.07
N VAL A 230 -20.13 38.76 14.35
CA VAL A 230 -20.65 38.14 15.60
C VAL A 230 -19.76 36.98 16.11
N ALA A 231 -19.27 37.22 17.33
CA ALA A 231 -19.00 36.35 18.49
C ALA A 231 -18.45 34.92 18.31
N VAL A 232 -17.18 34.77 18.72
CA VAL A 232 -16.56 33.50 19.12
C VAL A 232 -17.11 33.12 20.50
N SER A 233 -17.81 31.99 20.59
CA SER A 233 -18.21 31.37 21.86
C SER A 233 -17.32 30.16 22.14
N VAL A 234 -16.49 30.27 23.17
CA VAL A 234 -15.64 29.17 23.66
C VAL A 234 -16.40 28.47 24.79
N ALA A 235 -16.85 27.25 24.54
CA ALA A 235 -17.45 26.42 25.58
C ALA A 235 -16.36 25.92 26.57
N PRO A 236 -16.56 26.02 27.90
CA PRO A 236 -15.59 25.51 28.87
C PRO A 236 -15.58 23.97 28.90
N PRO A 237 -14.41 23.33 29.08
CA PRO A 237 -14.33 21.87 29.18
C PRO A 237 -14.94 21.36 30.50
N PRO A 238 -15.60 20.19 30.50
CA PRO A 238 -16.19 19.61 31.69
C PRO A 238 -15.13 19.11 32.69
N LYS A 239 -15.41 19.29 33.99
CA LYS A 239 -14.57 18.80 35.09
C LYS A 239 -14.65 17.28 35.20
N ILE A 240 -13.52 16.60 35.02
CA ILE A 240 -13.37 15.16 35.24
C ILE A 240 -13.25 14.92 36.74
N GLN A 241 -14.15 14.12 37.30
CA GLN A 241 -14.06 13.64 38.68
C GLN A 241 -13.09 12.46 38.73
N PRO A 242 -12.10 12.42 39.64
CA PRO A 242 -11.25 11.26 39.81
C PRO A 242 -12.04 10.12 40.45
N SER A 243 -12.01 8.94 39.83
CA SER A 243 -12.62 7.71 40.35
C SER A 243 -11.87 7.20 41.59
N LEU A 244 -12.61 7.04 42.67
CA LEU A 244 -12.23 6.65 44.04
C LEU A 244 -12.09 5.12 44.20
N PHE A 245 -11.26 4.48 43.38
CA PHE A 245 -10.96 3.04 43.53
C PHE A 245 -9.46 2.80 43.45
N GLU A 246 -8.82 2.73 44.62
CA GLU A 246 -7.50 2.13 44.83
C GLU A 246 -7.69 0.64 45.13
N ASP A 247 -7.48 -0.23 44.15
CA ASP A 247 -7.31 -1.66 44.40
C ASP A 247 -5.81 -1.97 44.42
N ASN A 248 -5.24 -1.90 45.63
CA ASN A 248 -3.95 -2.46 45.95
C ASN A 248 -4.15 -3.93 46.34
N GLU A 249 -3.97 -4.87 45.42
CA GLU A 249 -3.74 -6.28 45.79
C GLU A 249 -2.55 -6.88 45.02
N VAL A 250 -1.69 -7.54 45.80
CA VAL A 250 -0.41 -8.11 45.41
C VAL A 250 -0.57 -9.61 45.17
N GLN A 251 -0.19 -10.03 43.94
CA GLN A 251 0.36 -11.33 43.50
C GLN A 251 -0.31 -12.67 43.93
N GLN A 252 -0.77 -13.43 42.93
CA GLN A 252 -0.56 -14.88 42.84
C GLN A 252 -0.19 -15.29 41.40
N ASN A 253 0.71 -16.28 41.30
CA ASN A 253 1.39 -16.72 40.08
C ASN A 253 0.47 -17.48 39.11
N GLY A 254 0.52 -17.13 37.82
CA GLY A 254 0.20 -18.04 36.71
C GLY A 254 -1.06 -17.73 35.89
N GLU A 255 -1.93 -16.82 36.33
CA GLU A 255 -3.16 -16.47 35.60
C GLU A 255 -3.04 -15.09 34.94
N TYR A 256 -3.39 -14.99 33.65
CA TYR A 256 -3.36 -13.73 32.91
C TYR A 256 -4.44 -12.77 33.43
N HIS A 257 -4.01 -11.64 34.00
CA HIS A 257 -4.89 -10.57 34.44
C HIS A 257 -4.80 -9.38 33.49
N LYS A 258 -5.96 -8.78 33.16
CA LYS A 258 -6.05 -7.62 32.28
C LYS A 258 -5.21 -6.46 32.87
N PRO A 259 -4.26 -5.88 32.11
CA PRO A 259 -3.43 -4.80 32.61
C PRO A 259 -4.27 -3.61 33.07
N THR A 260 -3.95 -3.03 34.23
CA THR A 260 -4.65 -1.86 34.77
C THR A 260 -4.27 -0.59 34.01
N LEU A 261 -5.20 0.36 33.89
CA LEU A 261 -5.01 1.61 33.14
C LEU A 261 -3.92 2.52 33.74
N ASN A 262 -3.48 2.25 34.97
CA ASN A 262 -2.38 2.95 35.65
C ASN A 262 -1.01 2.69 35.01
N LEU A 263 -0.88 1.69 34.13
CA LEU A 263 0.30 1.51 33.29
C LEU A 263 0.40 2.54 32.16
N LEU A 264 -0.69 3.25 31.87
CA LEU A 264 -0.69 4.34 30.89
C LEU A 264 -0.17 5.61 31.55
N ARG A 265 0.74 6.30 30.86
CA ARG A 265 1.21 7.62 31.29
C ARG A 265 0.06 8.61 31.20
N ILE A 266 -0.33 9.19 32.33
CA ILE A 266 -1.30 10.27 32.37
C ILE A 266 -0.66 11.49 31.70
N PRO A 267 -1.33 12.15 30.73
CA PRO A 267 -0.77 13.30 30.05
C PRO A 267 -0.67 14.50 31.01
N ASP A 268 0.49 15.18 31.01
CA ASP A 268 0.71 16.42 31.74
C ASP A 268 -0.06 17.58 31.05
N SER A 269 -1.37 17.65 31.27
CA SER A 269 -2.22 18.66 30.64
C SER A 269 -2.18 19.99 31.40
N GLU A 270 -1.14 20.78 31.18
CA GLU A 270 -1.29 22.23 31.30
C GLU A 270 -2.23 22.72 30.18
N PRO A 271 -3.32 23.45 30.50
CA PRO A 271 -4.20 24.01 29.48
C PRO A 271 -3.41 25.01 28.64
N VAL A 272 -3.22 24.69 27.35
CA VAL A 272 -2.64 25.63 26.39
C VAL A 272 -3.59 26.81 26.28
N SER A 273 -3.25 27.93 26.93
CA SER A 273 -4.01 29.17 26.84
C SER A 273 -3.81 29.74 25.43
N ILE A 274 -4.79 29.53 24.56
CA ILE A 274 -4.77 30.06 23.20
C ILE A 274 -5.15 31.54 23.25
N ASN A 275 -4.30 32.40 22.70
CA ASN A 275 -4.56 33.84 22.63
C ASN A 275 -5.48 34.14 21.44
N PRO A 276 -6.70 34.70 21.64
CA PRO A 276 -7.61 35.00 20.55
C PRO A 276 -7.04 36.00 19.54
N ALA A 277 -6.17 36.92 19.99
CA ALA A 277 -5.55 37.92 19.12
C ALA A 277 -4.57 37.30 18.10
N GLU A 278 -3.95 36.16 18.40
CA GLU A 278 -3.06 35.46 17.47
C GLU A 278 -3.83 34.72 16.38
N LEU A 279 -5.00 34.18 16.74
CA LEU A 279 -5.89 33.53 15.78
C LEU A 279 -6.43 34.53 14.76
N GLU A 280 -6.76 35.74 15.20
CA GLU A 280 -7.25 36.82 14.34
C GLU A 280 -6.17 37.32 13.37
N ARG A 281 -4.95 37.57 13.86
CA ARG A 281 -3.81 37.92 12.97
C ARG A 281 -3.51 36.85 11.94
N THR A 282 -3.60 35.59 12.33
CA THR A 282 -3.38 34.47 11.41
C THR A 282 -4.52 34.37 10.39
N ALA A 283 -5.76 34.69 10.79
CA ALA A 283 -6.90 34.76 9.87
C ALA A 283 -6.71 35.86 8.81
N GLU A 284 -6.33 37.07 9.22
CA GLU A 284 -6.01 38.17 8.30
C GLU A 284 -4.88 37.80 7.33
N LEU A 285 -3.86 37.09 7.82
CA LEU A 285 -2.76 36.60 6.99
C LEU A 285 -3.25 35.61 5.92
N ILE A 286 -4.15 34.68 6.28
CA ILE A 286 -4.74 33.72 5.33
C ILE A 286 -5.52 34.45 4.23
N GLU A 287 -6.33 35.46 4.58
CA GLU A 287 -7.08 36.26 3.61
C GLU A 287 -6.16 37.00 2.66
N SER A 288 -5.13 37.68 3.20
CA SER A 288 -4.16 38.43 2.38
C SER A 288 -3.39 37.52 1.41
N LYS A 289 -3.01 36.31 1.85
CA LYS A 289 -2.27 35.37 1.03
C LYS A 289 -3.11 34.69 -0.02
N LEU A 290 -4.37 34.36 0.26
CA LEU A 290 -5.29 33.86 -0.76
C LEU A 290 -5.64 34.94 -1.79
N ALA A 291 -5.77 36.20 -1.36
CA ALA A 291 -5.98 37.33 -2.26
C ALA A 291 -4.80 37.55 -3.23
N GLU A 292 -3.56 37.34 -2.79
CA GLU A 292 -2.34 37.40 -3.63
C GLU A 292 -2.38 36.39 -4.78
N PHE A 293 -3.02 35.23 -4.59
CA PHE A 293 -3.24 34.22 -5.62
C PHE A 293 -4.48 34.46 -6.49
N GLY A 294 -5.14 35.62 -6.34
CA GLY A 294 -6.34 35.98 -7.10
C GLY A 294 -7.63 35.32 -6.60
N ILE A 295 -7.61 34.79 -5.37
CA ILE A 295 -8.79 34.15 -4.75
C ILE A 295 -9.27 35.00 -3.58
N GLY A 296 -10.42 35.67 -3.75
CA GLY A 296 -11.08 36.38 -2.65
C GLY A 296 -11.74 35.39 -1.69
N VAL A 297 -11.34 35.42 -0.42
CA VAL A 297 -11.85 34.54 0.64
C VAL A 297 -12.02 35.32 1.94
N GLN A 298 -13.05 34.97 2.72
CA GLN A 298 -13.31 35.52 4.05
C GLN A 298 -13.29 34.40 5.11
N VAL A 299 -12.61 34.64 6.24
CA VAL A 299 -12.56 33.71 7.38
C VAL A 299 -13.75 33.97 8.30
N VAL A 300 -14.58 32.95 8.53
CA VAL A 300 -15.84 33.07 9.30
C VAL A 300 -15.68 32.58 10.74
N SER A 301 -14.85 31.56 10.97
CA SER A 301 -14.56 31.09 12.32
C SER A 301 -13.18 30.43 12.41
N ALA A 302 -12.59 30.44 13.60
CA ALA A 302 -11.35 29.73 13.90
C ALA A 302 -11.57 28.84 15.13
N THR A 303 -11.26 27.55 15.02
CA THR A 303 -11.33 26.57 16.11
C THR A 303 -9.96 25.96 16.30
N SER A 304 -9.29 26.29 17.40
CA SER A 304 -7.99 25.71 17.75
C SER A 304 -8.17 24.39 18.50
N GLY A 305 -7.48 23.35 18.03
CA GLY A 305 -7.38 22.04 18.67
C GLY A 305 -5.94 21.75 19.13
N PRO A 306 -5.70 20.58 19.77
CA PRO A 306 -4.42 20.27 20.39
C PRO A 306 -3.23 20.27 19.42
N VAL A 307 -3.45 19.85 18.18
CA VAL A 307 -2.41 19.71 17.14
C VAL A 307 -2.62 20.67 15.97
N ILE A 308 -3.89 21.01 15.68
CA ILE A 308 -4.25 21.81 14.50
C ILE A 308 -5.25 22.89 14.87
N THR A 309 -5.10 24.04 14.23
CA THR A 309 -6.12 25.10 14.20
C THR A 309 -6.86 25.05 12.87
N ARG A 310 -8.18 24.96 12.96
CA ARG A 310 -9.08 24.91 11.80
C ARG A 310 -9.69 26.29 11.59
N TYR A 311 -9.47 26.84 10.40
CA TYR A 311 -10.08 28.06 9.93
C TYR A 311 -11.19 27.71 8.94
N GLU A 312 -12.38 28.19 9.22
CA GLU A 312 -13.51 28.04 8.31
C GLU A 312 -13.58 29.25 7.38
N ILE A 313 -13.57 29.00 6.08
CA ILE A 313 -13.45 30.01 5.05
C ILE A 313 -14.63 29.98 4.07
N GLU A 314 -15.04 31.16 3.63
CA GLU A 314 -16.10 31.40 2.66
C GLU A 314 -15.51 32.21 1.49
N PRO A 315 -15.30 31.60 0.31
CA PRO A 315 -14.79 32.24 -0.88
C PRO A 315 -15.86 33.06 -1.59
N ALA A 316 -15.39 34.03 -2.36
CA ALA A 316 -16.22 34.87 -3.20
C ALA A 316 -16.95 34.07 -4.30
N GLN A 317 -18.06 34.63 -4.78
CA GLN A 317 -18.88 34.02 -5.83
C GLN A 317 -18.06 33.75 -7.09
N GLY A 318 -18.09 32.50 -7.59
CA GLY A 318 -17.40 32.09 -8.81
C GLY A 318 -16.04 31.40 -8.60
N VAL A 319 -15.51 31.36 -7.37
CA VAL A 319 -14.31 30.59 -7.04
C VAL A 319 -14.63 29.10 -6.94
N LYS A 320 -13.86 28.25 -7.65
CA LYS A 320 -14.00 26.79 -7.58
C LYS A 320 -13.21 26.23 -6.40
N GLY A 321 -13.80 25.34 -5.60
CA GLY A 321 -13.11 24.69 -4.47
C GLY A 321 -11.78 24.01 -4.86
N SER A 322 -11.73 23.42 -6.06
CA SER A 322 -10.52 22.77 -6.59
C SER A 322 -9.35 23.72 -6.83
N GLN A 323 -9.60 25.00 -7.09
CA GLN A 323 -8.54 26.01 -7.25
C GLN A 323 -7.85 26.27 -5.91
N ILE A 324 -8.61 26.30 -4.81
CA ILE A 324 -8.08 26.52 -3.47
C ILE A 324 -7.29 25.28 -3.02
N VAL A 325 -7.79 24.07 -3.26
CA VAL A 325 -7.07 22.82 -2.93
C VAL A 325 -5.73 22.72 -3.67
N ALA A 326 -5.69 23.11 -4.94
CA ALA A 326 -4.45 23.13 -5.72
C ALA A 326 -3.37 24.04 -5.11
N LEU A 327 -3.77 25.12 -4.44
CA LEU A 327 -2.87 26.08 -3.78
C LEU A 327 -2.43 25.67 -2.38
N SER A 328 -2.88 24.53 -1.85
CA SER A 328 -2.54 24.07 -0.48
C SER A 328 -1.04 24.10 -0.17
N LYS A 329 -0.20 23.65 -1.12
CA LYS A 329 1.27 23.62 -0.96
C LYS A 329 1.90 25.01 -1.02
N ASP A 330 1.39 25.87 -1.89
CA ASP A 330 1.89 27.23 -2.06
C ASP A 330 1.48 28.14 -0.90
N LEU A 331 0.29 27.92 -0.34
CA LEU A 331 -0.19 28.61 0.85
C LEU A 331 0.61 28.19 2.10
N ALA A 332 0.90 26.88 2.26
CA ALA A 332 1.80 26.42 3.33
C ALA A 332 3.17 27.10 3.24
N ARG A 333 3.72 27.20 2.03
CA ARG A 333 5.00 27.85 1.76
C ARG A 333 4.97 29.35 2.08
N SER A 334 3.93 30.08 1.68
CA SER A 334 3.84 31.53 1.89
C SER A 334 3.60 31.92 3.36
N MET A 335 2.99 31.03 4.15
CA MET A 335 2.76 31.21 5.58
C MET A 335 3.87 30.63 6.47
N SER A 336 4.94 30.07 5.89
CA SER A 336 6.03 29.40 6.63
C SER A 336 5.55 28.24 7.51
N LEU A 337 4.54 27.50 7.05
CA LEU A 337 3.98 26.33 7.73
C LEU A 337 4.51 25.05 7.09
N GLN A 338 4.64 23.98 7.89
CA GLN A 338 5.08 22.68 7.38
C GLN A 338 4.11 22.10 6.34
N SER A 339 2.80 22.26 6.57
CA SER A 339 1.76 21.86 5.63
C SER A 339 0.45 22.58 5.95
N VAL A 340 -0.40 22.76 4.95
CA VAL A 340 -1.78 23.22 5.12
C VAL A 340 -2.69 22.23 4.41
N ARG A 341 -3.72 21.77 5.12
CA ARG A 341 -4.71 20.84 4.57
C ARG A 341 -6.04 21.54 4.37
N ILE A 342 -6.54 21.50 3.14
CA ILE A 342 -7.79 22.13 2.71
C ILE A 342 -8.85 21.04 2.50
N VAL A 343 -10.03 21.24 3.08
CA VAL A 343 -11.16 20.31 3.02
C VAL A 343 -12.31 20.98 2.26
N GLU A 344 -12.70 20.37 1.14
CA GLU A 344 -13.66 20.94 0.17
C GLU A 344 -15.12 20.97 0.66
N THR A 345 -15.51 20.11 1.59
CA THR A 345 -16.89 20.08 2.08
C THR A 345 -16.90 19.75 3.57
N ILE A 346 -17.70 20.52 4.31
CA ILE A 346 -18.04 20.22 5.71
C ILE A 346 -19.48 19.70 5.70
N ALA A 347 -19.71 18.53 6.29
CA ALA A 347 -21.06 17.95 6.36
C ALA A 347 -22.04 18.95 7.01
N GLY A 348 -23.09 19.33 6.28
CA GLY A 348 -24.15 20.23 6.75
C GLY A 348 -23.92 21.74 6.59
N LYS A 349 -22.82 22.21 5.97
CA LYS A 349 -22.60 23.65 5.68
C LYS A 349 -21.91 23.85 4.32
N THR A 350 -22.30 24.90 3.57
CA THR A 350 -21.65 25.35 2.31
C THR A 350 -20.32 26.06 2.56
N ARG A 351 -19.52 25.58 3.53
CA ARG A 351 -18.31 26.26 4.01
C ARG A 351 -17.11 25.33 3.91
N TRP A 352 -15.96 25.92 3.64
CA TRP A 352 -14.69 25.23 3.49
C TRP A 352 -13.87 25.31 4.77
N ALA A 353 -13.01 24.33 5.02
CA ALA A 353 -12.09 24.34 6.15
C ALA A 353 -10.63 24.26 5.67
N SER A 354 -9.80 25.22 6.06
CA SER A 354 -8.36 25.08 6.04
C SER A 354 -7.86 24.71 7.44
N SER A 355 -6.90 23.79 7.51
CA SER A 355 -6.29 23.36 8.77
C SER A 355 -4.80 23.63 8.72
N CYS A 356 -4.33 24.31 9.76
CA CYS A 356 -2.98 24.81 9.94
C CYS A 356 -2.39 24.18 11.22
N PRO A 357 -1.11 23.75 11.22
CA PRO A 357 -0.46 23.25 12.44
C PRO A 357 -0.34 24.36 13.49
N THR A 358 -0.65 24.04 14.75
CA THR A 358 -0.55 24.99 15.86
C THR A 358 0.92 25.20 16.26
N THR A 359 1.33 26.46 16.47
CA THR A 359 2.73 26.81 16.82
C THR A 359 3.22 26.14 18.11
N ASN A 360 2.31 25.79 19.03
CA ASN A 360 2.59 25.06 20.28
C ASN A 360 1.98 23.64 20.25
N ALA A 361 2.24 22.87 19.20
CA ALA A 361 1.80 21.49 19.12
C ALA A 361 2.50 20.62 20.17
N LYS A 362 1.73 20.11 21.15
CA LYS A 362 2.20 19.06 22.06
C LYS A 362 2.16 17.73 21.29
N THR A 363 3.30 17.04 21.21
CA THR A 363 3.45 15.71 20.60
C THR A 363 3.35 14.62 21.63
#